data_AF-A0A453P438-F1
#
_entry.id   AF-A0A453P438-F1
#
_cell.length_a   1.000
_cell.length_b   1.000
_cell.length_c   1.000
_cell.angle_alpha   90.00
_cell.angle_beta   90.00
_cell.angle_gamma   90.00
#
_symmetry.space_group_name_H-M   'P 1'
#
loop_
_entity.id
_entity.type
_entity.pdbx_description
1 polymer ?
#
loop_
_entity_poly.entity_id
_entity_poly.type
_entity_poly.pdbx_seq_one_letter_code
_entity_poly.pdbx_strand_id
1 'polypeptide(L)'
;GEAGGAEARPFITHHNSLQRDLYLRIATELHLKRMLVGGLEKVYEIGRIFRNEGISTRHNPEFTTIEMYEAYSDYESMMNLAEEIVTRCAMATTGKLKIDYQGTEISLERPWRRETMHRLVEEATGVDFNSFGDVESAKNAAKGLLGFKTESSENTSLQACSSVGHVLNEVFETVVESTLVQPTFVLDYPVEISPLAKPHRRYAGLTERFELFVCGREIGNAFSELTDPIDQ
;
A
#
# COMPACT_ATOMS: atom_id res chain seq x y z
N GLY A 1 -21.83 -0.88 -13.38
CA GLY A 1 -21.24 -0.39 -12.13
C GLY A 1 -19.79 -0.76 -12.20
N GLU A 2 -18.90 0.21 -12.06
CA GLU A 2 -17.46 -0.02 -12.17
C GLU A 2 -16.93 -0.71 -10.91
N ALA A 3 -15.89 -1.54 -11.07
CA ALA A 3 -15.13 -2.05 -9.95
C ALA A 3 -14.25 -0.90 -9.41
N GLY A 4 -14.30 -0.65 -8.10
CA GLY A 4 -13.56 0.45 -7.46
C GLY A 4 -13.08 0.08 -6.06
N GLY A 5 -12.29 0.95 -5.44
CA GLY A 5 -11.60 0.70 -4.16
C GLY A 5 -10.19 0.12 -4.30
N ALA A 6 -9.68 -0.02 -5.52
CA ALA A 6 -8.28 -0.31 -5.82
C ALA A 6 -7.97 0.08 -7.26
N GLU A 7 -6.69 0.29 -7.58
CA GLU A 7 -6.21 0.40 -8.96
C GLU A 7 -5.85 -0.98 -9.49
N ALA A 8 -6.77 -1.62 -10.22
CA ALA A 8 -6.58 -2.95 -10.78
C ALA A 8 -7.48 -3.22 -11.98
N ARG A 9 -7.04 -4.05 -12.93
CA ARG A 9 -7.87 -4.47 -14.06
C ARG A 9 -8.91 -5.51 -13.60
N PRO A 10 -10.22 -5.29 -13.77
CA PRO A 10 -11.22 -6.26 -13.32
C PRO A 10 -11.43 -7.42 -14.31
N PHE A 11 -11.98 -8.53 -13.81
CA PHE A 11 -12.65 -9.53 -14.65
C PHE A 11 -14.08 -9.08 -14.97
N ILE A 12 -14.51 -9.29 -16.21
CA ILE A 12 -15.83 -8.90 -16.72
C ILE A 12 -16.65 -10.16 -16.98
N THR A 13 -17.93 -10.13 -16.61
CA THR A 13 -18.90 -11.20 -16.88
C THR A 13 -20.25 -10.60 -17.27
N HIS A 14 -21.19 -11.42 -17.75
CA HIS A 14 -22.49 -10.96 -18.25
C HIS A 14 -23.65 -11.62 -17.51
N HIS A 15 -24.62 -10.81 -17.06
CA HIS A 15 -25.80 -11.30 -16.38
C HIS A 15 -26.97 -11.48 -17.37
N ASN A 16 -27.21 -12.72 -17.82
CA ASN A 16 -28.21 -13.06 -18.85
C ASN A 16 -29.61 -12.46 -18.60
N SER A 17 -30.20 -12.60 -17.42
CA SER A 17 -31.57 -12.10 -17.20
C SER A 17 -31.67 -10.57 -17.12
N LEU A 18 -30.59 -9.89 -16.72
CA LEU A 18 -30.55 -8.43 -16.59
C LEU A 18 -29.96 -7.77 -17.84
N GLN A 19 -29.45 -8.56 -18.80
CA GLN A 19 -28.83 -8.12 -20.04
C GLN A 19 -27.80 -7.01 -19.81
N ARG A 20 -26.90 -7.22 -18.83
CA ARG A 20 -25.88 -6.24 -18.46
C ARG A 20 -24.58 -6.89 -18.03
N ASP A 21 -23.49 -6.19 -18.24
CA ASP A 21 -22.17 -6.60 -17.76
C ASP A 21 -22.01 -6.31 -16.26
N LEU A 22 -21.28 -7.21 -15.61
CA LEU A 22 -20.89 -7.15 -14.21
C LEU A 22 -19.39 -7.39 -14.11
N TYR A 23 -18.83 -6.96 -12.99
CA TYR A 23 -17.40 -7.02 -12.73
C TYR A 23 -17.19 -7.81 -11.45
N LEU A 24 -16.19 -8.70 -11.44
CA LEU A 24 -15.72 -9.26 -10.18
C LEU A 24 -15.00 -8.17 -9.40
N ARG A 25 -15.22 -8.14 -8.08
CA ARG A 25 -14.70 -7.08 -7.21
C ARG A 25 -13.18 -7.11 -7.12
N ILE A 26 -12.57 -5.92 -7.16
CA ILE A 26 -11.12 -5.70 -7.02
C ILE A 26 -10.72 -5.23 -5.60
N ALA A 27 -11.71 -4.88 -4.77
CA ALA A 27 -11.62 -4.52 -3.36
C ALA A 27 -13.02 -4.63 -2.71
N THR A 28 -13.11 -4.62 -1.38
CA THR A 28 -14.40 -4.54 -0.65
C THR A 28 -14.75 -3.13 -0.15
N GLU A 29 -13.78 -2.22 -0.20
CA GLU A 29 -13.75 -0.85 0.29
C GLU A 29 -15.07 -0.08 0.15
N LEU A 30 -15.58 0.11 -1.08
CA LEU A 30 -16.74 0.97 -1.31
C LEU A 30 -18.01 0.49 -0.61
N HIS A 31 -18.16 -0.83 -0.43
CA HIS A 31 -19.32 -1.39 0.26
C HIS A 31 -19.18 -1.23 1.78
N LEU A 32 -17.98 -1.45 2.32
CA LEU A 32 -17.70 -1.27 3.74
C LEU A 32 -17.84 0.20 4.16
N LYS A 33 -17.36 1.16 3.35
CA LYS A 33 -17.59 2.59 3.58
C LYS A 33 -19.08 2.96 3.63
N ARG A 34 -19.90 2.38 2.76
CA ARG A 34 -21.37 2.57 2.81
C ARG A 34 -21.99 2.04 4.10
N MET A 35 -21.43 0.98 4.69
CA MET A 35 -21.87 0.49 6.00
C MET A 35 -21.55 1.49 7.11
N LEU A 36 -20.38 2.15 7.06
CA LEU A 36 -20.05 3.24 7.99
C LEU A 36 -21.04 4.39 7.88
N VAL A 37 -21.35 4.84 6.65
CA VAL A 37 -22.37 5.88 6.42
C VAL A 37 -23.74 5.44 6.97
N GLY A 38 -24.05 4.14 6.90
CA GLY A 38 -25.26 3.55 7.48
C GLY A 38 -25.26 3.45 9.01
N GLY A 39 -24.20 3.85 9.70
CA GLY A 39 -24.08 3.86 11.16
C GLY A 39 -23.38 2.64 11.77
N LEU A 40 -22.80 1.74 10.96
CA LEU A 40 -21.97 0.65 11.47
C LEU A 40 -20.54 1.12 11.65
N GLU A 41 -20.18 1.47 12.90
CA GLU A 41 -18.92 2.15 13.21
C GLU A 41 -17.67 1.27 13.11
N LYS A 42 -17.82 -0.07 13.19
CA LYS A 42 -16.72 -1.03 13.03
C LYS A 42 -17.18 -2.19 12.18
N VAL A 43 -16.60 -2.34 11.00
CA VAL A 43 -16.94 -3.41 10.06
C VAL A 43 -15.67 -4.02 9.48
N TYR A 44 -15.75 -5.29 9.14
CA TYR A 44 -14.70 -5.97 8.41
C TYR A 44 -15.28 -7.03 7.47
N GLU A 45 -14.54 -7.36 6.43
CA GLU A 45 -14.83 -8.50 5.58
C GLU A 45 -13.55 -9.29 5.33
N ILE A 46 -13.64 -10.62 5.44
CA ILE A 46 -12.63 -11.55 4.92
C ILE A 46 -13.23 -12.20 3.67
N GLY A 47 -12.59 -12.00 2.53
CA GLY A 47 -13.19 -12.43 1.27
C GLY A 47 -12.23 -12.48 0.10
N ARG A 48 -12.70 -13.09 -0.99
CA ARG A 48 -11.95 -13.18 -2.24
C ARG A 48 -12.01 -11.87 -3.00
N ILE A 49 -10.86 -11.43 -3.49
CA ILE A 49 -10.67 -10.34 -4.44
C ILE A 49 -10.18 -10.93 -5.77
N PHE A 50 -10.57 -10.33 -6.89
CA PHE A 50 -10.24 -10.80 -8.23
C PHE A 50 -9.61 -9.68 -9.04
N ARG A 51 -8.35 -9.86 -9.47
CA ARG A 51 -7.62 -8.91 -10.30
C ARG A 51 -7.10 -9.61 -11.55
N ASN A 52 -7.45 -9.08 -12.72
CA ASN A 52 -7.10 -9.62 -14.02
C ASN A 52 -5.70 -9.16 -14.43
N GLU A 53 -4.72 -9.62 -13.66
CA GLU A 53 -3.31 -9.26 -13.73
C GLU A 53 -2.44 -10.48 -14.00
N GLY A 54 -1.14 -10.26 -14.21
CA GLY A 54 -0.17 -11.33 -14.44
C GLY A 54 -0.01 -12.23 -13.20
N ILE A 55 0.27 -13.50 -13.44
CA ILE A 55 0.59 -14.47 -12.37
C ILE A 55 2.07 -14.38 -12.04
N SER A 56 2.41 -14.34 -10.76
CA SER A 56 3.79 -14.41 -10.28
C SER A 56 3.89 -15.24 -9.00
N THR A 57 5.08 -15.33 -8.41
CA THR A 57 5.27 -15.94 -7.08
C THR A 57 4.60 -15.14 -5.95
N ARG A 58 4.15 -13.91 -6.24
CA ARG A 58 3.50 -12.99 -5.30
C ARG A 58 2.06 -12.65 -5.68
N HIS A 59 1.68 -12.83 -6.95
CA HIS A 59 0.36 -12.43 -7.47
C HIS A 59 -0.41 -13.64 -8.00
N ASN A 60 -1.60 -13.87 -7.44
CA ASN A 60 -2.59 -14.80 -7.96
C ASN A 60 -3.83 -13.99 -8.40
N PRO A 61 -4.49 -14.31 -9.53
CA PRO A 61 -5.62 -13.52 -10.04
C PRO A 61 -6.83 -13.50 -9.10
N GLU A 62 -6.88 -14.43 -8.15
CA GLU A 62 -7.83 -14.40 -7.04
C GLU A 62 -7.11 -14.60 -5.70
N PHE A 63 -7.32 -13.72 -4.72
CA PHE A 63 -6.63 -13.79 -3.42
C PHE A 63 -7.51 -13.29 -2.28
N THR A 64 -7.22 -13.74 -1.07
CA THR A 64 -8.04 -13.41 0.10
C THR A 64 -7.44 -12.23 0.84
N THR A 65 -8.26 -11.22 1.13
CA THR A 65 -7.91 -10.09 1.99
C THR A 65 -8.78 -10.09 3.24
N ILE A 66 -8.31 -9.39 4.27
CA ILE A 66 -9.16 -8.83 5.31
C ILE A 66 -9.15 -7.31 5.14
N GLU A 67 -10.31 -6.72 4.90
CA GLU A 67 -10.48 -5.25 4.91
C GLU A 67 -11.29 -4.86 6.13
N MET A 68 -10.87 -3.79 6.81
CA MET A 68 -11.43 -3.33 8.08
C MET A 68 -11.63 -1.82 8.01
N TYR A 69 -12.75 -1.36 8.56
CA TYR A 69 -13.07 0.06 8.67
C TYR A 69 -13.55 0.36 10.09
N GLU A 70 -13.02 1.44 10.66
CA GLU A 70 -13.33 1.92 12.00
C GLU A 70 -13.59 3.43 11.98
N ALA A 71 -14.79 3.84 12.36
CA ALA A 71 -15.16 5.23 12.50
C ALA A 71 -14.44 5.89 13.69
N TYR A 72 -14.22 7.20 13.61
CA TYR A 72 -13.52 8.00 14.64
C TYR A 72 -12.08 7.54 14.95
N SER A 73 -11.46 6.86 13.98
CA SER A 73 -10.10 6.33 14.06
C SER A 73 -9.24 6.93 12.95
N ASP A 74 -7.92 6.81 13.09
CA ASP A 74 -6.93 7.21 12.09
C ASP A 74 -5.93 6.09 11.78
N TYR A 75 -5.04 6.33 10.82
CA TYR A 75 -4.02 5.38 10.40
C TYR A 75 -3.09 4.90 11.55
N GLU A 76 -2.82 5.72 12.57
CA GLU A 76 -2.05 5.33 13.76
C GLU A 76 -2.75 4.23 14.56
N SER A 77 -4.08 4.37 14.70
CA SER A 77 -4.91 3.37 15.35
C SER A 77 -4.96 2.07 14.54
N MET A 78 -4.98 2.17 13.21
CA MET A 78 -4.90 1.02 12.31
C MET A 78 -3.53 0.31 12.35
N MET A 79 -2.41 1.03 12.56
CA MET A 79 -1.10 0.41 12.81
C MET A 79 -1.12 -0.41 14.11
N ASN A 80 -1.68 0.13 15.19
CA ASN A 80 -1.81 -0.58 16.46
C ASN A 80 -2.68 -1.85 16.30
N LEU A 81 -3.77 -1.76 15.53
CA LEU A 81 -4.64 -2.89 15.22
C LEU A 81 -3.91 -3.97 14.41
N ALA A 82 -3.13 -3.58 13.39
CA ALA A 82 -2.33 -4.50 12.58
C ALA A 82 -1.30 -5.26 13.43
N GLU A 83 -0.57 -4.54 14.30
CA GLU A 83 0.34 -5.14 15.27
C GLU A 83 -0.37 -6.14 16.19
N GLU A 84 -1.55 -5.79 16.71
CA GLU A 84 -2.34 -6.66 17.59
C GLU A 84 -2.83 -7.93 16.88
N ILE A 85 -3.36 -7.80 15.67
CA ILE A 85 -3.85 -8.94 14.87
C ILE A 85 -2.71 -9.93 14.63
N VAL A 86 -1.60 -9.46 14.08
CA VAL A 86 -0.48 -10.33 13.71
C VAL A 86 0.15 -10.99 14.95
N THR A 87 0.38 -10.24 16.03
CA THR A 87 0.96 -10.82 17.25
C THR A 87 0.03 -11.84 17.91
N ARG A 88 -1.28 -11.59 17.93
CA ARG A 88 -2.26 -12.57 18.44
C ARG A 88 -2.31 -13.82 17.57
N CYS A 89 -2.27 -13.68 16.24
CA CYS A 89 -2.21 -14.82 15.33
C CYS A 89 -0.93 -15.64 15.55
N ALA A 90 0.24 -15.00 15.68
CA ALA A 90 1.50 -15.68 15.93
C ALA A 90 1.49 -16.44 17.25
N MET A 91 1.01 -15.81 18.33
CA MET A 91 0.86 -16.47 19.63
C MET A 91 -0.14 -17.63 19.58
N ALA A 92 -1.28 -17.48 18.90
CA ALA A 92 -2.31 -18.52 18.80
C ALA A 92 -1.85 -19.74 17.99
N THR A 93 -1.01 -19.52 16.97
CA THR A 93 -0.57 -20.57 16.03
C THR A 93 0.75 -21.21 16.40
N THR A 94 1.70 -20.45 16.95
CA THR A 94 3.07 -20.91 17.24
C THR A 94 3.45 -20.81 18.72
N GLY A 95 2.68 -20.08 19.53
CA GLY A 95 3.00 -19.81 20.94
C GLY A 95 4.17 -18.86 21.16
N LYS A 96 4.70 -18.22 20.11
CA LYS A 96 5.91 -17.39 20.14
C LYS A 96 5.75 -16.16 19.25
N LEU A 97 6.53 -15.12 19.54
CA LEU A 97 6.65 -13.91 18.69
C LEU A 97 7.92 -13.90 17.84
N LYS A 98 8.83 -14.86 18.04
CA LYS A 98 9.98 -15.09 17.16
C LYS A 98 9.68 -16.27 16.25
N ILE A 99 9.67 -16.04 14.95
CA ILE A 99 9.37 -17.04 13.94
C ILE A 99 10.55 -17.20 12.99
N ASP A 100 10.77 -18.41 12.47
CA ASP A 100 11.70 -18.65 11.37
C ASP A 100 10.95 -18.56 10.05
N TYR A 101 11.44 -17.71 9.15
CA TYR A 101 10.96 -17.61 7.79
C TYR A 101 12.12 -17.86 6.83
N GLN A 102 12.16 -19.07 6.26
CA GLN A 102 13.20 -19.50 5.33
C GLN A 102 14.63 -19.33 5.88
N GLY A 103 14.84 -19.64 7.16
CA GLY A 103 16.14 -19.49 7.83
C GLY A 103 16.44 -18.07 8.34
N THR A 104 15.50 -17.13 8.19
CA THR A 104 15.60 -15.78 8.74
C THR A 104 14.71 -15.65 9.97
N GLU A 105 15.28 -15.26 11.11
CA GLU A 105 14.50 -14.98 12.32
C GLU A 105 13.77 -13.64 12.19
N ILE A 106 12.44 -13.68 12.32
CA ILE A 106 11.57 -12.51 12.33
C ILE A 106 11.02 -12.31 13.73
N SER A 107 11.21 -11.11 14.29
CA SER A 107 10.64 -10.73 15.57
C SER A 107 9.33 -9.97 15.33
N LEU A 108 8.23 -10.52 15.84
CA LEU A 108 6.92 -9.90 15.88
C LEU A 108 6.71 -9.14 17.21
N GLU A 109 7.74 -9.01 18.05
CA GLU A 109 7.67 -8.19 19.27
C GLU A 109 7.37 -6.72 18.92
N ARG A 110 6.42 -6.12 19.63
CA ARG A 110 5.97 -4.73 19.44
C ARG A 110 6.81 -3.77 20.30
N PRO A 111 6.92 -2.49 19.91
CA PRO A 111 6.38 -1.87 18.69
C PRO A 111 7.25 -2.18 17.46
N TRP A 112 6.63 -2.23 16.28
CA TRP A 112 7.36 -2.37 15.03
C TRP A 112 7.94 -1.03 14.57
N ARG A 113 8.93 -1.07 13.68
CA ARG A 113 9.51 0.14 13.11
C ARG A 113 8.43 0.91 12.35
N ARG A 114 8.34 2.21 12.60
CA ARG A 114 7.47 3.15 11.87
C ARG A 114 8.38 4.21 11.25
N GLU A 115 8.40 4.33 9.94
CA GLU A 115 9.27 5.28 9.26
C GLU A 115 8.67 5.78 7.95
N THR A 116 8.92 7.04 7.58
CA THR A 116 8.37 7.60 6.33
C THR A 116 9.07 7.04 5.10
N MET A 117 8.34 6.94 3.98
CA MET A 117 8.93 6.53 2.69
C MET A 117 10.13 7.40 2.32
N HIS A 118 10.01 8.72 2.50
CA HIS A 118 11.08 9.70 2.22
C HIS A 118 12.36 9.37 2.98
N ARG A 119 12.25 9.13 4.30
CA ARG A 119 13.43 8.87 5.13
C ARG A 119 14.03 7.51 4.84
N LEU A 120 13.21 6.48 4.58
CA LEU A 120 13.73 5.17 4.19
C LEU A 120 14.53 5.23 2.89
N VAL A 121 14.05 5.98 1.90
CA VAL A 121 14.79 6.21 0.65
C VAL A 121 16.05 7.03 0.90
N GLU A 122 15.98 8.09 1.70
CA GLU A 122 17.15 8.90 2.06
C GLU A 122 18.21 8.06 2.79
N GLU A 123 17.81 7.22 3.75
CA GLU A 123 18.72 6.32 4.48
C GLU A 123 19.41 5.30 3.56
N ALA A 124 18.69 4.77 2.57
CA ALA A 124 19.21 3.76 1.66
C ALA A 124 20.08 4.36 0.53
N THR A 125 19.79 5.59 0.11
CA THR A 125 20.34 6.17 -1.13
C THR A 125 21.19 7.43 -0.91
N GLY A 126 21.04 8.09 0.23
CA GLY A 126 21.61 9.40 0.54
C GLY A 126 20.94 10.58 -0.18
N VAL A 127 19.82 10.34 -0.87
CA VAL A 127 19.10 11.37 -1.63
C VAL A 127 17.82 11.78 -0.91
N ASP A 128 17.73 13.05 -0.53
CA ASP A 128 16.50 13.65 0.01
C ASP A 128 15.58 14.09 -1.13
N PHE A 129 14.49 13.34 -1.33
CA PHE A 129 13.50 13.64 -2.36
C PHE A 129 12.64 14.89 -2.08
N ASN A 130 12.62 15.39 -0.84
CA ASN A 130 11.94 16.66 -0.54
C ASN A 130 12.68 17.86 -1.13
N SER A 131 13.95 17.68 -1.52
CA SER A 131 14.78 18.75 -2.08
C SER A 131 14.52 19.05 -3.55
N PHE A 132 13.77 18.19 -4.26
CA PHE A 132 13.47 18.38 -5.68
C PHE A 132 12.27 19.31 -5.90
N GLY A 133 12.46 20.32 -6.74
CA GLY A 133 11.39 21.23 -7.16
C GLY A 133 10.61 20.78 -8.40
N ASP A 134 11.11 19.77 -9.11
CA ASP A 134 10.53 19.30 -10.37
C ASP A 134 10.80 17.80 -10.59
N VAL A 135 9.96 17.18 -11.41
CA VAL A 135 10.03 15.73 -11.69
C VAL A 135 11.27 15.33 -12.49
N GLU A 136 11.80 16.21 -13.36
CA GLU A 136 12.92 15.86 -14.23
C GLU A 136 14.24 15.79 -13.44
N SER A 137 14.44 16.71 -12.48
CA SER A 137 15.57 16.63 -11.54
C SER A 137 15.51 15.37 -10.67
N ALA A 138 14.32 15.03 -10.15
CA ALA A 138 14.10 13.79 -9.40
C ALA A 138 14.39 12.53 -10.24
N LYS A 139 13.88 12.47 -11.49
CA LYS A 139 14.17 11.36 -12.44
C LYS A 139 15.65 11.20 -12.70
N ASN A 140 16.40 12.31 -12.84
CA ASN A 140 17.83 12.25 -13.09
C ASN A 140 18.61 11.71 -11.90
N ALA A 141 18.23 12.08 -10.67
CA ALA A 141 18.80 11.47 -9.47
C ALA A 141 18.47 9.96 -9.40
N ALA A 142 17.20 9.59 -9.63
CA ALA A 142 16.75 8.20 -9.61
C ALA A 142 17.48 7.31 -10.62
N LYS A 143 17.79 7.80 -11.83
CA LYS A 143 18.58 7.03 -12.83
C LYS A 143 19.90 6.51 -12.27
N GLY A 144 20.61 7.34 -11.49
CA GLY A 144 21.87 6.96 -10.87
C GLY A 144 21.71 5.89 -9.78
N LEU A 145 20.64 5.99 -9.00
CA LEU A 145 20.32 5.06 -7.90
C LEU A 145 19.88 3.68 -8.41
N LEU A 146 19.12 3.65 -9.49
CA LEU A 146 18.57 2.43 -10.08
C LEU A 146 19.57 1.71 -11.01
N GLY A 147 20.81 2.20 -11.10
CA GLY A 147 21.86 1.59 -11.93
C GLY A 147 21.64 1.74 -13.43
N PHE A 148 20.75 2.63 -13.87
CA PHE A 148 20.49 2.88 -15.28
C PHE A 148 21.67 3.64 -15.92
N LYS A 149 22.53 2.89 -16.63
CA LYS A 149 23.61 3.44 -17.45
C LYS A 149 23.11 3.79 -18.84
N THR A 150 22.47 4.95 -19.00
CA THR A 150 22.14 5.59 -20.31
C THR A 150 21.26 4.77 -21.28
N GLU A 151 20.10 5.33 -21.65
CA GLU A 151 19.27 5.04 -22.84
C GLU A 151 19.03 3.56 -23.25
N SER A 152 18.93 2.63 -22.30
CA SER A 152 18.29 1.33 -22.58
C SER A 152 16.80 1.39 -22.26
N SER A 153 16.03 0.67 -23.05
CA SER A 153 14.56 0.51 -23.04
C SER A 153 13.93 -0.04 -21.75
N GLU A 154 14.70 -0.12 -20.65
CA GLU A 154 14.22 -0.52 -19.30
C GLU A 154 13.74 0.69 -18.47
N ASN A 155 13.76 1.90 -19.04
CA ASN A 155 13.40 3.16 -18.39
C ASN A 155 11.89 3.43 -18.34
N THR A 156 11.01 2.50 -18.73
CA THR A 156 9.60 2.82 -19.00
C THR A 156 8.82 3.26 -17.75
N SER A 157 9.04 2.63 -16.59
CA SER A 157 8.36 2.99 -15.33
C SER A 157 8.78 4.38 -14.86
N LEU A 158 10.10 4.63 -14.79
CA LEU A 158 10.64 5.92 -14.40
C LEU A 158 10.27 7.02 -15.40
N GLN A 159 10.23 6.74 -16.71
CA GLN A 159 9.75 7.72 -17.71
C GLN A 159 8.26 8.04 -17.56
N ALA A 160 7.44 7.06 -17.15
CA ALA A 160 6.00 7.25 -16.93
C ALA A 160 5.67 8.06 -15.68
N CYS A 161 6.62 8.22 -14.75
CA CYS A 161 6.44 9.04 -13.55
C CYS A 161 6.11 10.50 -13.92
N SER A 162 5.00 10.99 -13.39
CA SER A 162 4.46 12.33 -13.69
C SER A 162 4.71 13.35 -12.57
N SER A 163 5.18 12.91 -11.39
CA SER A 163 5.49 13.77 -10.24
C SER A 163 6.72 13.26 -9.48
N VAL A 164 7.26 14.10 -8.59
CA VAL A 164 8.35 13.71 -7.67
C VAL A 164 7.90 12.55 -6.77
N GLY A 165 6.64 12.54 -6.31
CA GLY A 165 6.08 11.44 -5.51
C GLY A 165 6.07 10.10 -6.25
N HIS A 166 5.77 10.07 -7.55
CA HIS A 166 5.87 8.85 -8.35
C HIS A 166 7.32 8.36 -8.46
N VAL A 167 8.27 9.27 -8.66
CA VAL A 167 9.70 8.91 -8.73
C VAL A 167 10.19 8.36 -7.40
N LEU A 168 9.80 8.99 -6.29
CA LEU A 168 10.13 8.50 -4.95
C LEU A 168 9.62 7.07 -4.74
N ASN A 169 8.36 6.80 -5.11
CA ASN A 169 7.77 5.47 -5.00
C ASN A 169 8.54 4.43 -5.82
N GLU A 170 8.87 4.73 -7.08
CA GLU A 170 9.67 3.85 -7.94
C GLU A 170 11.03 3.51 -7.31
N VAL A 171 11.70 4.51 -6.71
CA VAL A 171 12.98 4.29 -6.01
C VAL A 171 12.78 3.46 -4.75
N PHE A 172 11.71 3.71 -3.99
CA PHE A 172 11.37 2.92 -2.81
C PHE A 172 11.14 1.44 -3.17
N GLU A 173 10.27 1.15 -4.15
CA GLU A 173 9.95 -0.22 -4.58
C GLU A 173 11.19 -0.97 -5.06
N THR A 174 12.08 -0.29 -5.79
CA THR A 174 13.26 -0.93 -6.37
C THR A 174 14.40 -1.12 -5.36
N VAL A 175 14.65 -0.10 -4.52
CA VAL A 175 15.87 -0.05 -3.69
C VAL A 175 15.60 -0.44 -2.24
N VAL A 176 14.42 -0.11 -1.71
CA VAL A 176 14.13 -0.19 -0.27
C VAL A 176 13.26 -1.40 0.05
N GLU A 177 12.17 -1.66 -0.68
CA GLU A 177 11.16 -2.68 -0.34
C GLU A 177 11.81 -4.01 0.08
N SER A 178 12.66 -4.56 -0.80
CA SER A 178 13.27 -5.88 -0.59
C SER A 178 14.20 -5.97 0.63
N THR A 179 14.63 -4.82 1.17
CA THR A 179 15.51 -4.72 2.35
C THR A 179 14.74 -4.74 3.67
N LEU A 180 13.42 -4.53 3.65
CA LEU A 180 12.56 -4.48 4.84
C LEU A 180 12.27 -5.89 5.37
N VAL A 181 13.26 -6.48 6.05
CA VAL A 181 13.19 -7.85 6.58
C VAL A 181 12.27 -7.95 7.81
N GLN A 182 12.49 -7.11 8.82
CA GLN A 182 11.65 -7.06 10.03
C GLN A 182 10.36 -6.27 9.74
N PRO A 183 9.28 -6.51 10.51
CA PRO A 183 8.04 -5.74 10.38
C PRO A 183 8.29 -4.24 10.45
N THR A 184 7.93 -3.55 9.37
CA THR A 184 8.14 -2.12 9.21
C THR A 184 6.90 -1.50 8.59
N PHE A 185 6.32 -0.52 9.27
CA PHE A 185 5.35 0.38 8.69
C PHE A 185 6.08 1.48 7.93
N VAL A 186 5.79 1.58 6.64
CA VAL A 186 6.21 2.68 5.77
C VAL A 186 5.08 3.69 5.77
N LEU A 187 5.37 4.93 6.14
CA LEU A 187 4.36 5.97 6.40
C LEU A 187 4.41 7.10 5.37
N ASP A 188 3.34 7.89 5.39
CA ASP A 188 3.26 9.24 4.84
C ASP A 188 3.55 9.28 3.33
N TYR A 189 2.76 8.50 2.58
CA TYR A 189 2.87 8.38 1.13
C TYR A 189 2.50 9.70 0.45
N PRO A 190 3.17 10.08 -0.65
CA PRO A 190 2.77 11.21 -1.48
C PRO A 190 1.31 11.16 -1.91
N VAL A 191 0.68 12.33 -2.03
CA VAL A 191 -0.73 12.47 -2.47
C VAL A 191 -0.96 11.90 -3.86
N GLU A 192 0.03 11.99 -4.76
CA GLU A 192 -0.11 11.58 -6.16
C GLU A 192 -0.28 10.08 -6.33
N ILE A 193 0.15 9.27 -5.37
CA ILE A 193 0.03 7.81 -5.38
C ILE A 193 -1.02 7.29 -4.40
N SER A 194 -1.80 8.18 -3.78
CA SER A 194 -2.72 7.87 -2.67
C SER A 194 -4.09 8.52 -2.85
N PRO A 195 -4.83 8.24 -3.94
CA PRO A 195 -6.04 8.98 -4.33
C PRO A 195 -7.20 8.86 -3.34
N LEU A 196 -7.22 7.83 -2.50
CA LEU A 196 -8.31 7.56 -1.54
C LEU A 196 -7.92 7.92 -0.10
N ALA A 197 -6.66 8.28 0.13
CA ALA A 197 -6.13 8.60 1.44
C ALA A 197 -6.33 10.08 1.76
N LYS A 198 -6.67 10.37 3.02
CA LYS A 198 -6.80 11.73 3.51
C LYS A 198 -5.44 12.45 3.47
N PRO A 199 -5.39 13.73 3.04
CA PRO A 199 -4.20 14.55 3.15
C PRO A 199 -3.66 14.59 4.57
N HIS A 200 -2.34 14.58 4.71
CA HIS A 200 -1.66 14.53 6.00
C HIS A 200 -1.92 15.81 6.80
N ARG A 201 -2.33 15.68 8.07
CA ARG A 201 -2.78 16.82 8.90
C ARG A 201 -1.71 17.89 9.17
N ARG A 202 -0.42 17.57 8.97
CA ARG A 202 0.73 18.48 9.24
C ARG A 202 1.68 18.72 8.07
N TYR A 203 1.67 17.87 7.05
CA TYR A 203 2.70 17.85 6.02
C TYR A 203 2.04 17.92 4.66
N ALA A 204 2.17 19.06 3.99
CA ALA A 204 1.57 19.26 2.67
C ALA A 204 2.19 18.30 1.65
N GLY A 205 1.39 17.82 0.71
CA GLY A 205 1.83 16.86 -0.33
C GLY A 205 1.92 15.40 0.13
N LEU A 206 1.67 15.11 1.40
CA LEU A 206 1.62 13.73 1.93
C LEU A 206 0.20 13.34 2.35
N THR A 207 -0.02 12.05 2.57
CA THR A 207 -1.27 11.48 3.06
C THR A 207 -1.08 10.69 4.35
N GLU A 208 -2.12 10.53 5.14
CA GLU A 208 -2.10 9.64 6.31
C GLU A 208 -2.28 8.19 5.88
N ARG A 209 -1.30 7.65 5.16
CA ARG A 209 -1.27 6.28 4.65
C ARG A 209 -0.07 5.54 5.22
N PHE A 210 -0.24 4.25 5.46
CA PHE A 210 0.86 3.34 5.67
C PHE A 210 0.71 2.06 4.85
N GLU A 211 1.83 1.45 4.55
CA GLU A 211 1.92 0.04 4.18
C GLU A 211 2.79 -0.70 5.17
N LEU A 212 2.48 -1.97 5.41
CA LEU A 212 3.21 -2.84 6.30
C LEU A 212 4.04 -3.82 5.47
N PHE A 213 5.35 -3.83 5.68
CA PHE A 213 6.28 -4.73 5.02
C PHE A 213 6.89 -5.73 6.00
N VAL A 214 6.99 -6.99 5.59
CA VAL A 214 7.71 -8.07 6.30
C VAL A 214 8.41 -8.96 5.28
N CYS A 215 9.67 -9.30 5.52
CA CYS A 215 10.49 -10.11 4.61
C CYS A 215 10.53 -9.57 3.17
N GLY A 216 10.59 -8.25 3.01
CA GLY A 216 10.64 -7.57 1.72
C GLY A 216 9.38 -7.75 0.87
N ARG A 217 8.22 -7.81 1.54
CA ARG A 217 6.90 -7.96 0.92
C ARG A 217 5.89 -7.10 1.64
N GLU A 218 5.05 -6.42 0.88
CA GLU A 218 3.84 -5.79 1.39
C GLU A 218 2.88 -6.87 1.93
N ILE A 219 2.37 -6.65 3.14
CA ILE A 219 1.39 -7.53 3.78
C ILE A 219 0.13 -6.79 4.27
N GLY A 220 0.09 -5.47 4.09
CA GLY A 220 -1.08 -4.66 4.42
C GLY A 220 -0.91 -3.21 3.97
N ASN A 221 -2.04 -2.58 3.66
CA ASN A 221 -2.15 -1.18 3.28
C ASN A 221 -3.34 -0.59 4.05
N ALA A 222 -3.17 0.61 4.61
CA ALA A 222 -4.27 1.33 5.26
C ALA A 222 -4.00 2.83 5.29
N PHE A 223 -5.06 3.61 5.44
CA PHE A 223 -4.99 5.05 5.48
C PHE A 223 -6.14 5.64 6.29
N SER A 224 -5.97 6.86 6.80
CA SER A 224 -7.11 7.67 7.23
C SER A 224 -7.93 7.98 5.98
N GLU A 225 -9.22 7.67 6.02
CA GLU A 225 -10.09 7.75 4.84
C GLU A 225 -10.34 9.19 4.38
N LEU A 226 -10.25 9.42 3.06
CA LEU A 226 -10.77 10.65 2.46
C LEU A 226 -12.30 10.63 2.54
N THR A 227 -12.86 11.56 3.30
CA THR A 227 -14.31 11.67 3.54
C THR A 227 -14.94 12.91 2.91
N ASP A 228 -14.15 13.79 2.30
CA ASP A 228 -14.69 14.93 1.57
C ASP A 228 -15.15 14.47 0.17
N PRO A 229 -16.47 14.52 -0.13
CA PRO A 229 -17.01 14.02 -1.39
C PRO A 229 -16.70 14.92 -2.59
N ILE A 230 -16.15 16.12 -2.38
CA ILE A 230 -15.73 17.01 -3.47
C ILE A 230 -14.31 16.67 -3.92
N ASP A 231 -13.46 16.27 -2.97
CA ASP A 231 -12.08 15.88 -3.22
C ASP A 231 -11.93 14.41 -3.69
N GLN A 232 -12.93 13.57 -3.40
CA GLN A 232 -12.97 12.14 -3.78
C GLN A 232 -13.57 11.88 -5.17
#